data_AF-A0A952TZ83-F1
#
_entry.id   AF-A0A952TZ83-F1
#
_cell.length_a   1.000
_cell.length_b   1.000
_cell.length_c   1.000
_cell.angle_alpha   90.00
_cell.angle_beta   90.00
_cell.angle_gamma   90.00
#
_symmetry.space_group_name_H-M   'P 1'
#
loop_
_entity.id
_entity.type
_entity.pdbx_description
1 polymer ?
#
loop_
_entity_poly.entity_id
_entity_poly.type
_entity_poly.pdbx_seq_one_letter_code
_entity_poly.pdbx_strand_id
1 'polypeptide(L)'
;MSDTPPFARSPIDFTDKDKVKVVLKDLSNDEFLRLMEGSSPEELQLLLQTAESQYPAGKTFHFGGSQSLLQLVPRQFQGLFSVSRYQGRTAMDVIRWWESRRLAYNAILAVIGVFSMVLFHALGFAPFHSLVLPAIAYGIMANICYTAGWMAEIYARLFFGEKTENFGPSLFLLGLTFSMLLTALPSVLAVIAFVLNRLVG
;
A
#
# COMPACT_ATOMS: atom_id res chain seq x y z
N MET A 1 29.98 -30.39 -13.36
CA MET A 1 29.61 -29.74 -12.09
C MET A 1 28.55 -30.63 -11.47
N SER A 2 28.88 -31.31 -10.38
CA SER A 2 28.01 -32.28 -9.73
C SER A 2 26.95 -31.57 -8.90
N ASP A 3 25.72 -31.51 -9.40
CA ASP A 3 24.53 -31.19 -8.62
C ASP A 3 24.20 -32.38 -7.71
N THR A 4 24.98 -32.54 -6.66
CA THR A 4 24.54 -33.32 -5.50
C THR A 4 23.46 -32.51 -4.79
N PRO A 5 22.20 -32.98 -4.72
CA PRO A 5 21.16 -32.26 -3.99
C PRO A 5 21.56 -32.14 -2.51
N PRO A 6 21.19 -31.05 -1.82
CA PRO A 6 21.57 -30.80 -0.41
C PRO A 6 20.99 -31.81 0.59
N PHE A 7 20.27 -32.83 0.12
CA PHE A 7 19.58 -33.85 0.90
C PHE A 7 20.44 -35.03 1.36
N ALA A 8 21.76 -34.96 1.19
CA ALA A 8 22.68 -35.82 1.95
C ALA A 8 22.89 -35.33 3.41
N ARG A 9 21.91 -34.59 3.96
CA ARG A 9 21.84 -34.29 5.39
C ARG A 9 21.20 -35.48 6.08
N SER A 10 21.76 -35.87 7.22
CA SER A 10 21.30 -36.93 8.10
C SER A 10 19.76 -36.98 8.22
N PRO A 11 19.15 -38.17 8.37
CA PRO A 11 17.72 -38.31 8.65
C PRO A 11 17.29 -37.28 9.69
N ILE A 12 16.22 -36.52 9.40
CA ILE A 12 15.71 -35.53 10.34
C ILE A 12 15.21 -36.29 11.56
N ASP A 13 15.74 -35.92 12.71
CA ASP A 13 15.30 -36.47 13.98
C ASP A 13 13.99 -35.77 14.39
N PHE A 14 12.88 -36.42 14.06
CA PHE A 14 11.53 -35.95 14.39
C PHE A 14 11.20 -36.09 15.89
N THR A 15 12.08 -36.62 16.73
CA THR A 15 11.83 -36.64 18.18
C THR A 15 12.14 -35.29 18.85
N ASP A 16 12.93 -34.45 18.19
CA ASP A 16 13.40 -33.16 18.70
C ASP A 16 12.70 -31.99 17.98
N LYS A 17 11.70 -31.41 18.65
CA LYS A 17 10.89 -30.31 18.13
C LYS A 17 11.72 -29.07 17.75
N ASP A 18 12.83 -28.82 18.45
CA ASP A 18 13.65 -27.63 18.20
C ASP A 18 14.47 -27.80 16.92
N LYS A 19 14.98 -29.00 16.65
CA LYS A 19 15.65 -29.31 15.38
C LYS A 19 14.70 -29.25 14.20
N VAL A 20 13.49 -29.81 14.33
CA VAL A 20 12.46 -29.74 13.29
C VAL A 20 12.13 -28.29 12.94
N LYS A 21 12.00 -27.42 13.95
CA LYS A 21 11.71 -25.98 13.76
C LYS A 21 12.82 -25.22 13.03
N VAL A 22 14.08 -25.55 13.32
CA VAL A 22 15.25 -24.97 12.62
C VAL A 22 15.26 -25.40 11.16
N VAL A 23 15.03 -26.69 10.89
CA VAL A 23 15.00 -27.25 9.54
C VAL A 23 13.86 -26.66 8.71
N LEU A 24 12.66 -26.55 9.29
CA LEU A 24 11.48 -25.94 8.66
C LEU A 24 11.67 -24.46 8.29
N LYS A 25 12.59 -23.76 8.97
CA LYS A 25 12.89 -22.34 8.71
C LYS A 25 13.67 -22.12 7.41
N ASP A 26 14.46 -23.11 7.02
CA ASP A 26 15.41 -23.02 5.91
C ASP A 26 14.93 -23.79 4.66
N LEU A 27 13.77 -24.46 4.74
CA LEU A 27 13.18 -25.24 3.65
C LEU A 27 12.44 -24.36 2.65
N SER A 28 12.67 -24.59 1.36
CA SER A 28 11.81 -24.05 0.29
C SER A 28 10.47 -24.78 0.21
N ASN A 29 9.47 -24.18 -0.45
CA ASN A 29 8.14 -24.76 -0.56
C ASN A 29 8.15 -26.16 -1.21
N ASP A 30 8.97 -26.36 -2.25
CA ASP A 30 9.04 -27.64 -2.98
C ASP A 30 9.69 -28.74 -2.14
N GLU A 31 10.69 -28.37 -1.32
CA GLU A 31 11.35 -29.29 -0.41
C GLU A 31 10.47 -29.67 0.76
N PHE A 32 9.65 -28.73 1.27
CA PHE A 32 8.65 -29.01 2.27
C PHE A 32 7.58 -29.99 1.76
N LEU A 33 7.12 -29.83 0.51
CA LEU A 33 6.15 -30.75 -0.09
C LEU A 33 6.72 -32.16 -0.24
N ARG A 34 7.97 -32.29 -0.70
CA ARG A 34 8.67 -33.58 -0.77
C ARG A 34 8.87 -34.21 0.60
N LEU A 35 9.13 -33.40 1.62
CA LEU A 35 9.21 -33.86 3.01
C LEU A 35 7.87 -34.47 3.45
N MET A 36 6.75 -33.82 3.14
CA MET A 36 5.43 -34.33 3.48
C MET A 36 5.09 -35.63 2.74
N GLU A 37 5.44 -35.74 1.46
CA GLU A 37 5.18 -36.93 0.65
C GLU A 37 5.92 -38.18 1.17
N GLY A 38 7.07 -38.01 1.81
CA GLY A 38 7.90 -39.09 2.37
C GLY A 38 7.71 -39.37 3.86
N SER A 39 6.91 -38.59 4.58
CA SER A 39 6.78 -38.68 6.05
C SER A 39 5.68 -39.65 6.47
N SER A 40 5.87 -40.32 7.60
CA SER A 40 4.85 -41.16 8.23
C SER A 40 3.70 -40.31 8.82
N PRO A 41 2.51 -40.90 9.10
CA PRO A 41 1.37 -40.16 9.65
C PRO A 41 1.66 -39.43 10.97
N GLU A 42 2.54 -39.98 11.81
CA GLU A 42 2.93 -39.40 13.10
C GLU A 42 3.88 -38.21 12.93
N GLU A 43 4.84 -38.32 12.00
CA GLU A 43 5.73 -37.23 11.62
C GLU A 43 4.96 -36.09 10.94
N LEU A 44 3.96 -36.41 10.12
CA LEU A 44 3.07 -35.41 9.52
C LEU A 44 2.30 -34.61 10.58
N GLN A 45 1.77 -35.26 11.62
CA GLN A 45 1.10 -34.55 12.71
C GLN A 45 2.06 -33.61 13.46
N LEU A 46 3.28 -34.06 13.72
CA LEU A 46 4.30 -33.23 14.35
C LEU A 46 4.75 -32.07 13.46
N LEU A 47 4.95 -32.33 12.15
CA LEU A 47 5.30 -31.32 11.16
C LEU A 47 4.20 -30.29 11.02
N LEU A 48 2.94 -30.72 10.95
CA LEU A 48 1.79 -29.82 10.89
C LEU A 48 1.64 -29.02 12.19
N GLN A 49 1.77 -29.64 13.36
CA GLN A 49 1.71 -28.94 14.64
C GLN A 49 2.86 -27.95 14.81
N THR A 50 4.07 -28.31 14.37
CA THR A 50 5.24 -27.43 14.43
C THR A 50 5.14 -26.31 13.40
N ALA A 51 4.72 -26.63 12.18
CA ALA A 51 4.43 -25.66 11.13
C ALA A 51 3.31 -24.72 11.57
N GLU A 52 2.23 -25.19 12.18
CA GLU A 52 1.15 -24.36 12.70
C GLU A 52 1.62 -23.52 13.91
N SER A 53 2.47 -24.05 14.78
CA SER A 53 3.08 -23.25 15.87
C SER A 53 4.00 -22.15 15.33
N GLN A 54 4.65 -22.40 14.18
CA GLN A 54 5.60 -21.51 13.54
C GLN A 54 4.90 -20.56 12.57
N TYR A 55 3.77 -20.98 12.00
CA TYR A 55 2.88 -20.38 11.03
C TYR A 55 1.42 -20.47 11.55
N PRO A 56 1.07 -19.80 12.68
CA PRO A 56 -0.27 -19.89 13.23
C PRO A 56 -1.28 -19.51 12.16
N ALA A 57 -2.30 -20.36 11.98
CA ALA A 57 -3.39 -20.20 11.02
C ALA A 57 -3.84 -18.73 10.99
N GLY A 58 -3.43 -18.02 9.95
CA GLY A 58 -3.41 -16.55 9.94
C GLY A 58 -2.11 -15.90 9.45
N LYS A 59 -1.17 -16.65 8.87
CA LYS A 59 -0.01 -16.06 8.21
C LYS A 59 -0.38 -15.38 6.88
N THR A 60 -0.54 -14.06 7.01
CA THR A 60 0.08 -13.03 6.18
C THR A 60 -0.03 -13.20 4.68
N PHE A 61 -1.11 -12.66 4.11
CA PHE A 61 -1.00 -12.01 2.81
C PHE A 61 -0.07 -10.79 2.99
N HIS A 62 1.24 -11.00 2.82
CA HIS A 62 2.17 -9.90 2.68
C HIS A 62 1.83 -9.20 1.36
N PHE A 63 1.07 -8.10 1.44
CA PHE A 63 1.05 -7.11 0.35
C PHE A 63 2.45 -6.47 0.32
N GLY A 64 3.41 -7.19 -0.26
CA GLY A 64 4.85 -6.90 -0.27
C GLY A 64 5.24 -5.58 -0.95
N GLY A 65 4.25 -4.81 -1.43
CA GLY A 65 4.45 -3.47 -1.99
C GLY A 65 4.13 -2.30 -1.06
N SER A 66 3.56 -2.51 0.13
CA SER A 66 3.08 -1.36 0.94
C SER A 66 4.19 -0.59 1.67
N GLN A 67 5.22 -1.28 2.19
CA GLN A 67 6.35 -0.60 2.86
C GLN A 67 7.30 0.07 1.87
N SER A 68 7.41 -0.43 0.64
CA SER A 68 8.28 0.17 -0.38
C SER A 68 7.78 1.54 -0.83
N LEU A 69 6.45 1.76 -0.90
CA LEU A 69 5.90 3.05 -1.31
C LEU A 69 6.14 4.16 -0.29
N LEU A 70 6.05 3.86 1.01
CA LEU A 70 6.33 4.85 2.06
C LEU A 70 7.81 5.24 2.12
N GLN A 71 8.72 4.38 1.66
CA GLN A 71 10.15 4.71 1.54
C GLN A 71 10.43 5.77 0.47
N LEU A 72 9.53 5.93 -0.50
CA LEU A 72 9.66 6.96 -1.54
C LEU A 72 9.25 8.36 -1.05
N VAL A 73 8.59 8.46 0.11
CA VAL A 73 8.15 9.74 0.67
C VAL A 73 9.33 10.49 1.29
N PRO A 74 9.60 11.76 0.91
CA PRO A 74 10.67 12.54 1.51
C PRO A 74 10.50 12.66 3.02
N ARG A 75 11.63 12.69 3.76
CA ARG A 75 11.62 12.73 5.23
C ARG A 75 10.76 13.85 5.82
N GLN A 76 10.68 15.02 5.17
CA GLN A 76 9.86 16.13 5.67
C GLN A 76 8.36 15.79 5.70
N PHE A 77 7.89 14.87 4.86
CA PHE A 77 6.49 14.48 4.75
C PHE A 77 6.14 13.21 5.52
N GLN A 78 7.12 12.53 6.14
CA GLN A 78 6.86 11.29 6.88
C GLN A 78 5.88 11.50 8.04
N GLY A 79 5.84 12.69 8.65
CA GLY A 79 4.86 13.03 9.69
C GLY A 79 3.41 12.89 9.21
N LEU A 80 3.14 13.18 7.93
CA LEU A 80 1.81 13.06 7.32
C LEU A 80 1.38 11.60 7.21
N PHE A 81 2.31 10.66 7.08
CA PHE A 81 2.02 9.23 6.95
C PHE A 81 2.24 8.46 8.25
N SER A 82 2.69 9.13 9.31
CA SER A 82 2.93 8.50 10.61
C SER A 82 1.61 7.97 11.19
N VAL A 83 1.65 6.72 11.63
CA VAL A 83 0.56 6.05 12.34
C VAL A 83 1.02 5.82 13.77
N SER A 84 0.21 6.24 14.73
CA SER A 84 0.42 5.86 16.12
C SER A 84 0.15 4.35 16.23
N ARG A 85 1.19 3.57 16.53
CA ARG A 85 1.17 2.08 16.59
C ARG A 85 0.48 1.58 17.86
N TYR A 86 -0.75 2.01 18.11
CA TYR A 86 -1.55 1.46 19.19
C TYR A 86 -2.26 0.18 18.70
N GLN A 87 -1.99 -0.95 19.36
CA GLN A 87 -2.81 -2.16 19.25
C GLN A 87 -4.25 -1.83 19.68
N GLY A 88 -5.25 -2.28 18.91
CA GLY A 88 -6.67 -2.02 19.20
C GLY A 88 -7.21 -0.66 18.74
N ARG A 89 -6.87 -0.19 17.53
CA ARG A 89 -7.45 1.04 16.95
C ARG A 89 -8.95 0.89 16.72
N THR A 90 -9.75 1.77 17.33
CA THR A 90 -11.19 1.84 17.10
C THR A 90 -11.49 2.49 15.74
N ALA A 91 -12.71 2.29 15.22
CA ALA A 91 -13.19 2.99 14.02
C ALA A 91 -13.06 4.52 14.15
N MET A 92 -13.27 5.06 15.35
CA MET A 92 -13.11 6.49 15.63
C MET A 92 -11.64 6.94 15.48
N ASP A 93 -10.68 6.11 15.87
CA ASP A 93 -9.25 6.44 15.71
C ASP A 93 -8.84 6.46 14.24
N VAL A 94 -9.41 5.56 13.43
CA VAL A 94 -9.24 5.58 11.97
C VAL A 94 -9.81 6.88 11.40
N ILE A 95 -11.05 7.23 11.73
CA ILE A 95 -11.70 8.45 11.25
C ILE A 95 -10.89 9.68 11.65
N ARG A 96 -10.48 9.81 12.92
CA ARG A 96 -9.65 10.93 13.40
C ARG A 96 -8.32 11.02 12.67
N TRP A 97 -7.68 9.88 12.39
CA TRP A 97 -6.42 9.84 11.66
C TRP A 97 -6.60 10.40 10.23
N TRP A 98 -7.66 10.00 9.53
CA TRP A 98 -7.98 10.55 8.20
C TRP A 98 -8.37 12.03 8.27
N GLU A 99 -9.30 12.41 9.13
CA GLU A 99 -9.78 13.79 9.22
C GLU A 99 -8.66 14.79 9.57
N SER A 100 -7.72 14.41 10.43
CA SER A 100 -6.55 15.25 10.73
C SER A 100 -5.65 15.55 9.52
N ARG A 101 -5.70 14.72 8.47
CA ARG A 101 -4.91 14.86 7.24
C ARG A 101 -5.69 15.51 6.10
N ARG A 102 -7.00 15.68 6.25
CA ARG A 102 -7.86 16.33 5.24
C ARG A 102 -7.39 17.74 4.92
N LEU A 103 -6.95 18.49 5.93
CA LEU A 103 -6.43 19.85 5.73
C LEU A 103 -5.19 19.85 4.84
N ALA A 104 -4.22 18.97 5.13
CA ALA A 104 -3.01 18.83 4.32
C ALA A 104 -3.34 18.36 2.88
N TYR A 105 -4.22 17.38 2.74
CA TYR A 105 -4.72 16.91 1.44
C TYR A 105 -5.31 18.06 0.62
N ASN A 106 -6.25 18.82 1.19
CA ASN A 106 -6.89 19.95 0.50
C ASN A 106 -5.90 21.08 0.21
N ALA A 107 -4.95 21.36 1.10
CA ALA A 107 -3.92 22.37 0.86
C ALA A 107 -3.02 22.00 -0.32
N ILE A 108 -2.58 20.74 -0.39
CA ILE A 108 -1.76 20.23 -1.51
C ILE A 108 -2.53 20.36 -2.82
N LEU A 109 -3.80 19.90 -2.87
CA LEU A 109 -4.61 20.00 -4.07
C LEU A 109 -4.92 21.44 -4.46
N ALA A 110 -5.15 22.34 -3.50
CA ALA A 110 -5.38 23.75 -3.78
C ALA A 110 -4.15 24.40 -4.42
N VAL A 111 -2.95 24.13 -3.91
CA VAL A 111 -1.70 24.67 -4.49
C VAL A 111 -1.51 24.17 -5.93
N ILE A 112 -1.65 22.86 -6.16
CA ILE A 112 -1.51 22.27 -7.50
C ILE A 112 -2.59 22.82 -8.43
N GLY A 113 -3.85 22.88 -7.98
CA GLY A 113 -4.97 23.37 -8.75
C GLY A 113 -4.82 24.84 -9.17
N VAL A 114 -4.41 25.71 -8.25
CA VAL A 114 -4.13 27.13 -8.56
C VAL A 114 -3.01 27.24 -9.58
N PHE A 115 -1.92 26.49 -9.40
CA PHE A 115 -0.81 26.49 -10.36
C PHE A 115 -1.27 26.02 -11.75
N SER A 116 -2.03 24.92 -11.81
CA SER A 116 -2.61 24.41 -13.06
C SER A 116 -3.55 25.42 -13.72
N MET A 117 -4.38 26.12 -12.97
CA MET A 117 -5.27 27.17 -13.51
C MET A 117 -4.48 28.35 -14.08
N VAL A 118 -3.45 28.82 -13.36
CA VAL A 118 -2.58 29.91 -13.83
C VAL A 118 -1.88 29.50 -15.13
N LEU A 119 -1.35 28.29 -15.20
CA LEU A 119 -0.68 27.79 -16.40
C LEU A 119 -1.66 27.65 -17.58
N PHE A 120 -2.83 27.07 -17.35
CA PHE A 120 -3.87 26.92 -18.37
C PHE A 120 -4.34 28.27 -18.91
N HIS A 121 -4.44 29.28 -18.05
CA HIS A 121 -4.75 30.66 -18.41
C HIS A 121 -3.63 31.33 -19.21
N ALA A 122 -2.39 31.24 -18.73
CA ALA A 122 -1.23 31.86 -19.36
C ALA A 122 -0.95 31.32 -20.78
N LEU A 123 -1.29 30.06 -21.03
CA LEU A 123 -1.20 29.43 -22.35
C LEU A 123 -2.37 29.79 -23.28
N GLY A 124 -3.37 30.55 -22.81
CA GLY A 124 -4.47 31.06 -23.61
C GLY A 124 -5.63 30.07 -23.85
N PHE A 125 -5.70 28.95 -23.12
CA PHE A 125 -6.76 27.95 -23.31
C PHE A 125 -8.11 28.38 -22.73
N ALA A 126 -8.11 29.14 -21.63
CA ALA A 126 -9.32 29.68 -21.02
C ALA A 126 -9.01 30.90 -20.14
N PRO A 127 -9.96 31.83 -19.95
CA PRO A 127 -9.80 32.89 -18.97
C PRO A 127 -9.85 32.33 -17.54
N PHE A 128 -9.10 32.93 -16.61
CA PHE A 128 -8.98 32.41 -15.24
C PHE A 128 -10.34 32.27 -14.52
N HIS A 129 -11.25 33.22 -14.69
CA HIS A 129 -12.55 33.22 -14.02
C HIS A 129 -13.44 32.04 -14.43
N SER A 130 -13.33 31.54 -15.68
CA SER A 130 -14.12 30.39 -16.13
C SER A 130 -13.64 29.07 -15.55
N LEU A 131 -12.44 29.04 -14.98
CA LEU A 131 -11.85 27.85 -14.35
C LEU A 131 -12.27 27.68 -12.88
N VAL A 132 -12.78 28.75 -12.24
CA VAL A 132 -13.11 28.75 -10.81
C VAL A 132 -14.24 27.77 -10.47
N LEU A 133 -15.34 27.80 -11.23
CA LEU A 133 -16.48 26.92 -10.96
C LEU A 133 -16.15 25.43 -11.16
N PRO A 134 -15.49 25.02 -12.27
CA PRO A 134 -14.98 23.65 -12.42
C PRO A 134 -14.02 23.23 -11.31
N ALA A 135 -13.12 24.12 -10.86
CA ALA A 135 -12.19 23.83 -9.78
C ALA A 135 -12.89 23.59 -8.44
N ILE A 136 -13.93 24.38 -8.13
CA ILE A 136 -14.76 24.17 -6.93
C ILE A 136 -15.51 22.84 -7.01
N ALA A 137 -16.15 22.55 -8.16
CA ALA A 137 -16.86 21.29 -8.37
C ALA A 137 -15.93 20.08 -8.21
N TYR A 138 -14.72 20.16 -8.78
CA TYR A 138 -13.69 19.16 -8.61
C TYR A 138 -13.26 19.02 -7.14
N GLY A 139 -13.02 20.12 -6.43
CA GLY A 139 -12.63 20.10 -5.02
C GLY A 139 -13.68 19.42 -4.12
N ILE A 140 -14.97 19.62 -4.41
CA ILE A 140 -16.06 18.91 -3.73
C ILE A 140 -15.99 17.41 -4.02
N MET A 141 -15.87 17.02 -5.28
CA MET A 141 -15.76 15.61 -5.67
C MET A 141 -14.54 14.92 -5.06
N ALA A 142 -13.39 15.60 -5.03
CA ALA A 142 -12.18 15.11 -4.39
C ALA A 142 -12.40 14.85 -2.88
N ASN A 143 -13.13 15.72 -2.19
CA ASN A 143 -13.46 15.52 -0.77
C ASN A 143 -14.46 14.38 -0.53
N ILE A 144 -15.38 14.13 -1.46
CA ILE A 144 -16.26 12.96 -1.43
C ILE A 144 -15.42 11.69 -1.61
N CYS A 145 -14.55 11.64 -2.62
CA CYS A 145 -13.64 10.50 -2.82
C CYS A 145 -12.72 10.29 -1.62
N TYR A 146 -12.27 11.37 -0.96
CA TYR A 146 -11.46 11.29 0.25
C TYR A 146 -12.19 10.56 1.39
N THR A 147 -13.49 10.81 1.58
CA THR A 147 -14.28 10.12 2.63
C THR A 147 -14.37 8.61 2.40
N ALA A 148 -14.32 8.16 1.15
CA ALA A 148 -14.28 6.72 0.85
C ALA A 148 -12.99 6.05 1.37
N GLY A 149 -11.91 6.80 1.58
CA GLY A 149 -10.63 6.27 2.07
C GLY A 149 -10.72 5.67 3.48
N TRP A 150 -11.25 6.43 4.45
CA TRP A 150 -11.41 5.91 5.81
C TRP A 150 -12.46 4.80 5.89
N MET A 151 -13.53 4.88 5.08
CA MET A 151 -14.52 3.81 4.97
C MET A 151 -13.86 2.52 4.49
N ALA A 152 -13.06 2.58 3.41
CA ALA A 152 -12.34 1.44 2.88
C ALA A 152 -11.35 0.84 3.90
N GLU A 153 -10.69 1.66 4.73
CA GLU A 153 -9.84 1.16 5.81
C GLU A 153 -10.65 0.43 6.89
N ILE A 154 -11.82 0.94 7.28
CA ILE A 154 -12.70 0.25 8.24
C ILE A 154 -13.16 -1.09 7.67
N TYR A 155 -13.62 -1.13 6.42
CA TYR A 155 -14.00 -2.39 5.77
C TYR A 155 -12.83 -3.37 5.68
N ALA A 156 -11.64 -2.89 5.30
CA ALA A 156 -10.45 -3.73 5.26
C ALA A 156 -10.12 -4.33 6.64
N ARG A 157 -10.27 -3.55 7.72
CA ARG A 157 -10.09 -4.05 9.10
C ARG A 157 -11.16 -5.08 9.50
N LEU A 158 -12.39 -4.92 9.04
CA LEU A 158 -13.47 -5.88 9.31
C LEU A 158 -13.22 -7.24 8.62
N PHE A 159 -12.72 -7.23 7.38
CA PHE A 159 -12.50 -8.48 6.61
C PHE A 159 -11.13 -9.13 6.86
N PHE A 160 -10.08 -8.33 7.08
CA PHE A 160 -8.71 -8.82 7.20
C PHE A 160 -8.12 -8.70 8.61
N GLY A 161 -8.92 -8.21 9.57
CA GLY A 161 -8.54 -8.05 10.98
C GLY A 161 -7.55 -6.90 11.23
N GLU A 162 -6.98 -6.89 12.44
CA GLU A 162 -6.07 -5.84 12.92
C GLU A 162 -4.70 -5.81 12.21
N LYS A 163 -4.42 -6.78 11.32
CA LYS A 163 -3.12 -6.93 10.63
C LYS A 163 -2.89 -5.93 9.50
N THR A 164 -3.71 -4.88 9.41
CA THR A 164 -3.72 -3.85 8.36
C THR A 164 -3.09 -2.53 8.82
N GLU A 165 -2.06 -2.59 9.67
CA GLU A 165 -1.46 -1.41 10.32
C GLU A 165 -1.01 -0.32 9.34
N ASN A 166 -0.53 -0.71 8.15
CA ASN A 166 -0.04 0.21 7.11
C ASN A 166 -1.05 0.47 5.98
N PHE A 167 -2.28 -0.06 6.08
CA PHE A 167 -3.27 0.08 5.01
C PHE A 167 -3.72 1.52 4.84
N GLY A 168 -4.04 2.22 5.94
CA GLY A 168 -4.43 3.63 5.93
C GLY A 168 -3.42 4.55 5.25
N PRO A 169 -2.14 4.57 5.69
CA PRO A 169 -1.08 5.36 5.05
C PRO A 169 -0.90 5.07 3.57
N SER A 170 -0.96 3.80 3.18
CA SER A 170 -0.79 3.39 1.78
C SER A 170 -1.95 3.88 0.92
N LEU A 171 -3.19 3.73 1.42
CA LEU A 171 -4.38 4.17 0.73
C LEU A 171 -4.45 5.70 0.63
N PHE A 172 -4.04 6.42 1.68
CA PHE A 172 -3.93 7.87 1.66
C PHE A 172 -2.86 8.34 0.66
N LEU A 173 -1.69 7.69 0.60
CA LEU A 173 -0.65 8.00 -0.39
C LEU A 173 -1.14 7.77 -1.82
N LEU A 174 -1.79 6.62 -2.07
CA LEU A 174 -2.34 6.29 -3.38
C LEU A 174 -3.41 7.29 -3.80
N GLY A 175 -4.36 7.59 -2.90
CA GLY A 175 -5.43 8.55 -3.16
C GLY A 175 -4.91 9.97 -3.36
N LEU A 176 -3.93 10.40 -2.57
CA LEU A 176 -3.27 11.70 -2.75
C LEU A 176 -2.56 11.76 -4.10
N THR A 177 -1.74 10.76 -4.43
CA THR A 177 -1.00 10.71 -5.70
C THR A 177 -1.95 10.74 -6.89
N PHE A 178 -2.99 9.91 -6.87
CA PHE A 178 -4.03 9.89 -7.89
C PHE A 178 -4.69 11.27 -8.05
N SER A 179 -5.06 11.91 -6.93
CA SER A 179 -5.70 13.23 -6.94
C SER A 179 -4.77 14.31 -7.49
N MET A 180 -3.48 14.31 -7.11
CA MET A 180 -2.49 15.25 -7.64
C MET A 180 -2.31 15.11 -9.16
N LEU A 181 -2.19 13.87 -9.65
CA LEU A 181 -2.08 13.59 -11.08
C LEU A 181 -3.32 14.08 -11.83
N LEU A 182 -4.50 13.78 -11.32
CA LEU A 182 -5.76 14.19 -11.93
C LEU A 182 -5.93 15.72 -11.91
N THR A 183 -5.51 16.39 -10.84
CA THR A 183 -5.52 17.86 -10.74
C THR A 183 -4.56 18.50 -11.76
N ALA A 184 -3.36 17.93 -11.94
CA ALA A 184 -2.35 18.47 -12.85
C ALA A 184 -2.64 18.17 -14.33
N LEU A 185 -3.38 17.09 -14.62
CA LEU A 185 -3.59 16.56 -15.96
C LEU A 185 -4.03 17.61 -17.00
N PRO A 186 -5.05 18.46 -16.76
CA PRO A 186 -5.48 19.45 -17.76
C PRO A 186 -4.37 20.42 -18.15
N SER A 187 -3.54 20.84 -17.19
CA SER A 187 -2.43 21.76 -17.44
C SER A 187 -1.27 21.09 -18.18
N VAL A 188 -0.98 19.81 -17.91
CA VAL A 188 0.01 19.03 -18.67
C VAL A 188 -0.42 18.88 -20.13
N LEU A 189 -1.69 18.54 -20.37
CA LEU A 189 -2.25 18.44 -21.71
C LEU A 189 -2.22 19.78 -22.45
N ALA A 190 -2.51 20.89 -21.75
CA ALA A 190 -2.42 22.24 -22.31
C ALA A 190 -0.99 22.59 -22.75
N VAL A 191 0.02 22.27 -21.94
CA VAL A 191 1.43 22.49 -22.31
C VAL A 191 1.80 21.68 -23.55
N ILE A 192 1.44 20.39 -23.58
CA ILE A 192 1.73 19.52 -24.73
C ILE A 192 1.07 20.09 -26.00
N ALA A 193 -0.22 20.43 -25.93
CA ALA A 193 -0.95 20.99 -27.07
C ALA A 193 -0.36 22.33 -27.54
N PHE A 194 0.05 23.20 -26.61
CA PHE A 194 0.71 24.46 -26.94
C PHE A 194 2.03 24.23 -27.68
N VAL A 195 2.88 23.32 -27.19
CA VAL A 195 4.17 23.00 -27.82
C VAL A 195 3.96 22.40 -29.21
N LEU A 196 3.04 21.45 -29.36
CA LEU A 196 2.74 20.84 -30.66
C LEU A 196 2.27 21.87 -31.68
N ASN A 197 1.40 22.81 -31.27
CA ASN A 197 0.94 23.88 -32.14
C ASN A 197 2.08 24.80 -32.63
N ARG A 198 3.13 25.00 -31.82
CA ARG A 198 4.31 25.81 -32.18
C ARG A 198 5.33 25.08 -33.05
N LEU A 199 5.31 23.75 -33.05
CA LEU A 199 6.22 22.93 -33.86
C LEU A 199 5.66 22.61 -35.24
N VAL A 200 4.33 22.52 -35.36
CA VAL A 200 3.64 22.11 -36.59
C VAL A 200 3.10 23.30 -37.38
N GLY A 201 2.80 24.42 -36.72
CA GLY A 201 2.33 25.67 -37.35
C GLY A 201 3.44 26.71 -37.45
#